data_AF-A0A139NVZ8-F1
#
_entry.id   AF-A0A139NVZ8-F1
#
_cell.length_a   1.000
_cell.length_b   1.000
_cell.length_c   1.000
_cell.angle_alpha   90.00
_cell.angle_beta   90.00
_cell.angle_gamma   90.00
#
_symmetry.space_group_name_H-M   'P 1'
#
loop_
_entity.id
_entity.type
_entity.pdbx_description
1 polymer ?
#
loop_
_entity_poly.entity_id
_entity_poly.type
_entity_poly.pdbx_seq_one_letter_code
_entity_poly.pdbx_strand_id
1 'polypeptide(L)'
;MDLNPVLADTAYGEQSPLPSWSYMRDLKEQYDVSTVLRAAGALSLLYLDRSPKELMTLIRRLSQEAVDDFYQRHLQLQKIYQESWEIPKPRVLSYQELLQECQSRPDFAAVLAQIEQEGQESLKNGASYQEITIGNIQKILDFHDRKEALVIIAIAPPYYPSVNCRRLAESGIDIEKLISLYRDYLADTAGCRLNVEEFFMGICDISYCSLEKPLADYEQLLESMAVPRNLYSIDFPKIAAINVPGINLGPWGKDLHQLTERVFEKDMLETIPNFLLYLLENIAAIRLAER
;
A
#
# COMPACT_ATOMS: atom_id res chain seq x y z
N MET A 1 7.45 5.82 -13.41
CA MET A 1 7.00 4.88 -12.36
C MET A 1 6.05 3.85 -12.94
N ASP A 2 5.08 4.28 -13.76
CA ASP A 2 4.19 3.38 -14.51
C ASP A 2 4.95 2.23 -15.20
N LEU A 3 4.45 1.01 -15.04
CA LEU A 3 4.97 -0.22 -15.63
C LEU A 3 6.48 -0.48 -15.37
N ASN A 4 7.08 0.17 -14.36
CA ASN A 4 8.51 0.05 -14.12
C ASN A 4 8.84 -1.26 -13.39
N PRO A 5 9.61 -2.19 -14.00
CA PRO A 5 9.93 -3.49 -13.40
C PRO A 5 10.80 -3.39 -12.15
N VAL A 6 11.49 -2.27 -11.92
CA VAL A 6 12.24 -2.04 -10.67
C VAL A 6 11.30 -2.03 -9.46
N LEU A 7 10.05 -1.61 -9.65
CA LEU A 7 9.01 -1.60 -8.61
C LEU A 7 8.26 -2.93 -8.49
N ALA A 8 8.47 -3.89 -9.40
CA ALA A 8 7.98 -5.25 -9.21
C ALA A 8 8.73 -5.93 -8.06
N ASP A 9 8.05 -6.86 -7.41
CA ASP A 9 8.60 -7.64 -6.33
C ASP A 9 8.42 -9.14 -6.60
N THR A 10 9.28 -9.97 -6.02
CA THR A 10 9.28 -11.42 -6.30
C THR A 10 9.59 -12.18 -5.02
N ALA A 11 8.76 -13.16 -4.70
CA ALA A 11 8.89 -13.99 -3.52
C ALA A 11 8.29 -15.37 -3.79
N TYR A 12 8.96 -16.44 -3.35
CA TYR A 12 8.48 -17.83 -3.50
C TYR A 12 8.03 -18.23 -4.93
N GLY A 13 8.67 -17.68 -5.96
CA GLY A 13 8.32 -17.97 -7.36
C GLY A 13 7.12 -17.18 -7.89
N GLU A 14 6.52 -16.31 -7.06
CA GLU A 14 5.48 -15.37 -7.46
C GLU A 14 6.06 -13.99 -7.73
N GLN A 15 5.35 -13.22 -8.56
CA GLN A 15 5.74 -11.89 -8.97
C GLN A 15 4.56 -10.93 -8.83
N SER A 16 4.78 -9.78 -8.18
CA SER A 16 3.76 -8.75 -8.11
C SER A 16 3.51 -8.13 -9.49
N PRO A 17 2.27 -7.69 -9.79
CA PRO A 17 2.01 -6.96 -11.02
C PRO A 17 2.81 -5.65 -11.03
N LEU A 18 3.12 -5.17 -12.23
CA LEU A 18 3.76 -3.88 -12.39
C LEU A 18 2.84 -2.77 -11.88
N PRO A 19 3.41 -1.70 -11.29
CA PRO A 19 2.61 -0.60 -10.78
C PRO A 19 1.92 0.13 -11.93
N SER A 20 0.70 0.59 -11.69
CA SER A 20 -0.08 1.37 -12.64
C SER A 20 -0.68 2.61 -11.99
N TRP A 21 -0.75 3.70 -12.74
CA TRP A 21 -1.51 4.87 -12.29
C TRP A 21 -3.01 4.55 -12.33
N SER A 22 -3.64 4.59 -11.16
CA SER A 22 -5.11 4.52 -11.04
C SER A 22 -5.76 5.86 -11.38
N TYR A 23 -5.00 6.95 -11.24
CA TYR A 23 -5.41 8.32 -11.53
C TYR A 23 -4.18 9.19 -11.77
N MET A 24 -4.23 10.09 -12.76
CA MET A 24 -3.21 11.12 -12.98
C MET A 24 -3.80 12.29 -13.77
N ARG A 25 -3.77 13.51 -13.21
CA ARG A 25 -4.20 14.73 -13.91
C ARG A 25 -3.66 15.99 -13.26
N ASP A 26 -3.85 17.09 -13.96
CA ASP A 26 -3.69 18.42 -13.41
C ASP A 26 -4.83 18.75 -12.41
N LEU A 27 -4.56 19.70 -11.50
CA LEU A 27 -5.48 20.12 -10.45
C LEU A 27 -6.16 21.46 -10.76
N LYS A 28 -6.34 21.85 -12.04
CA LYS A 28 -7.21 22.99 -12.35
C LYS A 28 -8.66 22.63 -12.09
N GLU A 29 -9.35 23.52 -11.37
CA GLU A 29 -10.79 23.39 -11.11
C GLU A 29 -11.64 23.99 -12.23
N GLN A 30 -11.11 25.03 -12.90
CA GLN A 30 -11.81 25.77 -13.95
C GLN A 30 -10.89 25.99 -15.15
N TYR A 31 -11.51 26.13 -16.32
CA TYR A 31 -10.78 26.51 -17.52
C TYR A 31 -10.40 28.00 -17.46
N ASP A 32 -9.11 28.26 -17.62
CA ASP A 32 -8.55 29.58 -17.87
C ASP A 32 -7.26 29.47 -18.70
N VAL A 33 -6.73 30.62 -19.14
CA VAL A 33 -5.54 30.72 -20.00
C VAL A 33 -4.20 30.59 -19.27
N SER A 34 -4.20 30.37 -17.96
CA SER A 34 -2.98 30.24 -17.15
C SER A 34 -2.36 28.84 -17.23
N THR A 35 -1.08 28.73 -16.90
CA THR A 35 -0.41 27.43 -16.71
C THR A 35 -0.86 26.78 -15.40
N VAL A 36 -0.97 25.46 -15.38
CA VAL A 36 -1.36 24.74 -14.16
C VAL A 36 -0.26 24.83 -13.09
N LEU A 37 -0.67 25.09 -11.84
CA LEU A 37 0.23 25.17 -10.69
C LEU A 37 0.57 23.78 -10.11
N ARG A 38 -0.38 22.83 -10.12
CA ARG A 38 -0.24 21.52 -9.45
C ARG A 38 -0.85 20.41 -10.29
N ALA A 39 -0.22 19.24 -10.25
CA ALA A 39 -0.74 17.99 -10.77
C ALA A 39 -0.61 16.91 -9.69
N ALA A 40 -1.47 15.91 -9.74
CA ALA A 40 -1.43 14.77 -8.83
C ALA A 40 -1.74 13.46 -9.56
N GLY A 41 -1.24 12.37 -8.99
CA GLY A 41 -1.58 11.02 -9.41
C GLY A 41 -1.61 10.06 -8.22
N ALA A 42 -2.39 8.99 -8.35
CA ALA A 42 -2.43 7.88 -7.42
C ALA A 42 -1.88 6.63 -8.12
N LEU A 43 -0.77 6.11 -7.58
CA LEU A 43 -0.12 4.91 -8.08
C LEU A 43 -0.52 3.72 -7.21
N SER A 44 -1.06 2.66 -7.82
CA SER A 44 -1.33 1.40 -7.12
C SER A 44 -0.13 0.47 -7.27
N LEU A 45 0.32 -0.11 -6.16
CA LEU A 45 1.50 -0.98 -6.11
C LEU A 45 1.26 -2.13 -5.12
N LEU A 46 1.53 -3.35 -5.60
CA LEU A 46 1.58 -4.56 -4.78
C LEU A 46 3.04 -4.97 -4.56
N TYR A 47 3.35 -5.38 -3.34
CA TYR A 47 4.69 -5.79 -2.93
C TYR A 47 4.60 -7.09 -2.10
N LEU A 48 5.65 -7.90 -2.13
CA LEU A 48 5.68 -9.25 -1.57
C LEU A 48 6.73 -9.35 -0.45
N ASP A 49 8.01 -9.38 -0.81
CA ASP A 49 9.11 -9.51 0.15
C ASP A 49 9.61 -8.16 0.69
N ARG A 50 9.51 -7.09 -0.10
CA ARG A 50 10.01 -5.78 0.33
C ARG A 50 9.27 -5.26 1.55
N SER A 51 9.97 -4.55 2.41
CA SER A 51 9.31 -3.80 3.48
C SER A 51 8.72 -2.48 2.96
N PRO A 52 7.71 -1.93 3.63
CA PRO A 52 7.12 -0.64 3.24
C PRO A 52 8.15 0.49 3.20
N LYS A 53 9.14 0.44 4.10
CA LYS A 53 10.26 1.39 4.16
C LYS A 53 11.17 1.27 2.94
N GLU A 54 11.53 0.06 2.54
CA GLU A 54 12.35 -0.18 1.35
C GLU A 54 11.63 0.31 0.09
N LEU A 55 10.33 0.02 0.00
CA LEU A 55 9.48 0.48 -1.10
C LEU A 55 9.42 2.01 -1.18
N MET A 56 9.19 2.69 -0.07
CA MET A 56 9.16 4.16 -0.03
C MET A 56 10.50 4.79 -0.39
N THR A 57 11.60 4.18 0.07
CA THR A 57 12.96 4.60 -0.30
C THR A 57 13.19 4.47 -1.81
N LEU A 58 12.72 3.37 -2.41
CA LEU A 58 12.83 3.13 -3.84
C LEU A 58 12.00 4.10 -4.67
N ILE A 59 10.74 4.34 -4.29
CA ILE A 59 9.85 5.32 -4.92
C ILE A 59 10.49 6.71 -4.86
N ARG A 60 11.00 7.11 -3.69
CA ARG A 60 11.69 8.40 -3.52
C ARG A 60 12.89 8.53 -4.45
N ARG A 61 13.74 7.51 -4.52
CA ARG A 61 14.91 7.49 -5.39
C ARG A 61 14.51 7.67 -6.86
N LEU A 62 13.53 6.89 -7.34
CA LEU A 62 13.04 6.98 -8.72
C LEU A 62 12.42 8.36 -9.04
N SER A 63 11.69 8.95 -8.08
CA SER A 63 11.21 10.32 -8.22
C SER A 63 12.35 11.33 -8.33
N GLN A 64 13.37 11.19 -7.49
CA GLN A 64 14.49 12.14 -7.48
C GLN A 64 15.33 12.04 -8.75
N GLU A 65 15.59 10.82 -9.24
CA GLU A 65 16.25 10.60 -10.54
C GLU A 65 15.47 11.29 -11.67
N ALA A 66 14.15 11.10 -11.74
CA ALA A 66 13.31 11.74 -12.76
C ALA A 66 13.28 13.27 -12.66
N VAL A 67 13.26 13.81 -11.44
CA VAL A 67 13.32 15.25 -11.17
C VAL A 67 14.68 15.84 -11.57
N ASP A 68 15.77 15.15 -11.25
CA ASP A 68 17.13 15.57 -11.60
C ASP A 68 17.31 15.61 -13.12
N ASP A 69 16.85 14.57 -13.83
CA ASP A 69 16.85 14.52 -15.28
C ASP A 69 16.01 15.64 -15.90
N PHE A 70 14.85 15.94 -15.33
CA PHE A 70 14.02 17.07 -15.76
C PHE A 70 14.76 18.39 -15.56
N TYR A 71 15.35 18.61 -14.38
CA TYR A 71 16.07 19.83 -14.06
C TYR A 71 17.25 20.06 -14.99
N GLN A 72 18.05 19.02 -15.29
CA GLN A 72 19.16 19.14 -16.25
C GLN A 72 18.69 19.51 -17.65
N ARG A 73 17.60 18.88 -18.13
CA ARG A 73 17.00 19.23 -19.43
C ARG A 73 16.48 20.66 -19.44
N HIS A 74 15.85 21.10 -18.34
CA HIS A 74 15.35 22.46 -18.21
C HIS A 74 16.48 23.50 -18.27
N LEU A 75 17.59 23.29 -17.53
CA LEU A 75 18.76 24.16 -17.58
C LEU A 75 19.39 24.23 -18.99
N GLN A 76 19.36 23.13 -19.75
CA GLN A 76 19.80 23.14 -21.15
C GLN A 76 18.88 23.98 -22.03
N LEU A 77 17.56 23.90 -21.82
CA LEU A 77 16.60 24.73 -22.54
C LEU A 77 16.78 26.21 -22.22
N GLN A 78 16.98 26.60 -20.95
CA GLN A 78 17.26 27.99 -20.59
C GLN A 78 18.46 28.56 -21.37
N LYS A 79 19.53 27.76 -21.54
CA LYS A 79 20.70 28.15 -22.35
C LYS A 79 20.35 28.35 -23.82
N ILE A 80 19.54 27.46 -24.40
CA ILE A 80 19.10 27.54 -25.81
C ILE A 80 18.26 28.80 -26.04
N TYR A 81 17.32 29.09 -25.13
CA TYR A 81 16.42 30.24 -25.22
C TYR A 81 16.99 31.54 -24.64
N GLN A 82 18.25 31.53 -24.16
CA GLN A 82 18.96 32.68 -23.60
C GLN A 82 18.24 33.30 -22.38
N GLU A 83 17.58 32.45 -21.58
CA GLU A 83 16.96 32.83 -20.31
C GLU A 83 18.02 32.92 -19.21
N SER A 84 17.90 33.91 -18.32
CA SER A 84 18.93 34.23 -17.31
C SER A 84 18.46 34.14 -15.87
N TRP A 85 17.20 33.77 -15.62
CA TRP A 85 16.69 33.63 -14.27
C TRP A 85 17.10 32.29 -13.64
N GLU A 86 17.59 32.36 -12.42
CA GLU A 86 17.90 31.17 -11.61
C GLU A 86 16.62 30.51 -11.12
N ILE A 87 16.55 29.19 -11.29
CA ILE A 87 15.44 28.38 -10.80
C ILE A 87 16.00 27.39 -9.76
N PRO A 88 15.43 27.37 -8.54
CA PRO A 88 15.80 26.40 -7.52
C PRO A 88 15.68 24.97 -8.05
N LYS A 89 16.64 24.11 -7.70
CA LYS A 89 16.57 22.68 -8.02
C LYS A 89 15.31 22.08 -7.37
N PRO A 90 14.41 21.42 -8.11
CA PRO A 90 13.23 20.81 -7.52
C PRO A 90 13.60 19.69 -6.56
N ARG A 91 12.78 19.50 -5.52
CA ARG A 91 13.02 18.52 -4.44
C ARG A 91 11.91 17.50 -4.36
N VAL A 92 12.26 16.28 -3.92
CA VAL A 92 11.29 15.24 -3.57
C VAL A 92 11.21 15.13 -2.06
N LEU A 93 10.01 15.36 -1.53
CA LEU A 93 9.70 15.27 -0.10
C LEU A 93 8.63 14.23 0.16
N SER A 94 8.70 13.53 1.29
CA SER A 94 7.52 12.87 1.84
C SER A 94 6.55 13.90 2.42
N TYR A 95 5.28 13.52 2.61
CA TYR A 95 4.34 14.36 3.34
C TYR A 95 4.84 14.72 4.74
N GLN A 96 5.47 13.77 5.44
CA GLN A 96 6.08 13.99 6.75
C GLN A 96 7.16 15.08 6.70
N GLU A 97 8.05 15.04 5.71
CA GLU A 97 9.11 16.03 5.57
C GLU A 97 8.55 17.42 5.27
N LEU A 98 7.50 17.49 4.45
CA LEU A 98 6.78 18.75 4.19
C LEU A 98 6.16 19.31 5.49
N LEU A 99 5.57 18.46 6.33
CA LEU A 99 5.06 18.86 7.64
C LEU A 99 6.19 19.37 8.56
N GLN A 100 7.33 18.69 8.58
CA GLN A 100 8.50 19.09 9.38
C GLN A 100 9.03 20.47 8.95
N GLU A 101 9.07 20.77 7.65
CA GLU A 101 9.47 22.10 7.14
C GLU A 101 8.49 23.21 7.56
N CYS A 102 7.24 22.86 7.87
CA CYS A 102 6.20 23.79 8.32
C CYS A 102 6.12 23.92 9.85
N GLN A 103 6.68 22.97 10.60
CA GLN A 103 6.38 22.78 12.03
C GLN A 103 6.75 23.97 12.93
N SER A 104 7.77 24.75 12.57
CA SER A 104 8.22 25.89 13.36
C SER A 104 7.36 27.16 13.18
N ARG A 105 6.36 27.13 12.29
CA ARG A 105 5.51 28.30 11.99
C ARG A 105 4.39 28.42 13.05
N PRO A 106 4.09 29.63 13.56
CA PRO A 106 3.13 29.82 14.67
C PRO A 106 1.74 29.20 14.44
N ASP A 107 1.23 29.25 13.21
CA ASP A 107 -0.14 28.80 12.89
C ASP A 107 -0.22 27.32 12.48
N PHE A 108 0.89 26.59 12.49
CA PHE A 108 0.95 25.21 11.96
C PHE A 108 -0.04 24.27 12.67
N ALA A 109 -0.12 24.35 14.00
CA ALA A 109 -1.04 23.51 14.77
C ALA A 109 -2.52 23.81 14.45
N ALA A 110 -2.86 25.09 14.22
CA ALA A 110 -4.21 25.48 13.86
C ALA A 110 -4.58 25.00 12.45
N VAL A 111 -3.65 25.10 11.50
CA VAL A 111 -3.82 24.58 10.13
C VAL A 111 -4.01 23.08 10.12
N LEU A 112 -3.23 22.32 10.90
CA LEU A 112 -3.43 20.88 11.04
C LEU A 112 -4.82 20.55 11.59
N ALA A 113 -5.25 21.20 12.67
CA ALA A 113 -6.58 20.97 13.25
C ALA A 113 -7.71 21.28 12.25
N GLN A 114 -7.56 22.33 11.44
CA GLN A 114 -8.51 22.66 10.38
C GLN A 114 -8.53 21.59 9.28
N ILE A 115 -7.36 21.12 8.84
CA ILE A 115 -7.24 20.02 7.86
C ILE A 115 -7.95 18.76 8.37
N GLU A 116 -7.82 18.45 9.66
CA GLU A 116 -8.50 17.30 10.26
C GLU A 116 -10.03 17.44 10.21
N GLN A 117 -10.56 18.60 10.59
CA GLN A 117 -12.01 18.87 10.57
C GLN A 117 -12.57 18.84 9.15
N GLU A 118 -11.93 19.54 8.22
CA GLU A 118 -12.36 19.59 6.81
C GLU A 118 -12.26 18.23 6.13
N GLY A 119 -11.25 17.42 6.50
CA GLY A 119 -11.14 16.03 6.05
C GLY A 119 -12.37 15.22 6.45
N GLN A 120 -12.80 15.31 7.71
CA GLN A 120 -13.99 14.60 8.20
C GLN A 120 -15.26 15.02 7.44
N GLU A 121 -15.43 16.33 7.22
CA GLU A 121 -16.57 16.86 6.48
C GLU A 121 -16.54 16.39 5.02
N SER A 122 -15.38 16.43 4.37
CA SER A 122 -15.20 15.95 2.99
C SER A 122 -15.57 14.46 2.87
N LEU A 123 -15.11 13.63 3.80
CA LEU A 123 -15.44 12.20 3.82
C LEU A 123 -16.94 11.96 4.00
N LYS A 124 -17.59 12.70 4.91
CA LYS A 124 -19.06 12.65 5.09
C LYS A 124 -19.83 13.05 3.84
N ASN A 125 -19.26 13.96 3.05
CA ASN A 125 -19.82 14.43 1.79
C ASN A 125 -19.48 13.51 0.60
N GLY A 126 -18.82 12.37 0.84
CA GLY A 126 -18.56 11.35 -0.18
C GLY A 126 -17.19 11.45 -0.86
N ALA A 127 -16.29 12.33 -0.40
CA ALA A 127 -14.93 12.36 -0.92
C ALA A 127 -14.17 11.07 -0.56
N SER A 128 -13.39 10.57 -1.51
CA SER A 128 -12.50 9.43 -1.33
C SER A 128 -11.27 9.79 -0.49
N TYR A 129 -10.60 8.79 0.08
CA TYR A 129 -9.33 9.01 0.79
C TYR A 129 -8.24 9.59 -0.11
N GLN A 130 -8.24 9.26 -1.40
CA GLN A 130 -7.30 9.81 -2.38
C GLN A 130 -7.53 11.31 -2.59
N GLU A 131 -8.78 11.74 -2.73
CA GLU A 131 -9.13 13.16 -2.86
C GLU A 131 -8.77 13.94 -1.59
N ILE A 132 -9.04 13.37 -0.41
CA ILE A 132 -8.68 13.98 0.88
C ILE A 132 -7.15 14.07 1.01
N THR A 133 -6.41 13.01 0.64
CA THR A 133 -4.93 13.00 0.64
C THR A 133 -4.38 14.15 -0.22
N ILE A 134 -4.87 14.27 -1.47
CA ILE A 134 -4.43 15.32 -2.39
C ILE A 134 -4.81 16.70 -1.86
N GLY A 135 -6.02 16.88 -1.35
CA GLY A 135 -6.50 18.13 -0.75
C GLY A 135 -5.66 18.57 0.45
N ASN A 136 -5.31 17.64 1.33
CA ASN A 136 -4.50 17.93 2.52
C ASN A 136 -3.07 18.30 2.16
N ILE A 137 -2.46 17.63 1.18
CA ILE A 137 -1.14 18.02 0.65
C ILE A 137 -1.19 19.44 0.08
N GLN A 138 -2.23 19.77 -0.69
CA GLN A 138 -2.40 21.12 -1.25
C GLN A 138 -2.47 22.20 -0.16
N LYS A 139 -3.28 21.99 0.89
CA LYS A 139 -3.40 22.93 2.01
C LYS A 139 -2.07 23.14 2.73
N ILE A 140 -1.29 22.08 2.93
CA ILE A 140 0.05 22.21 3.52
C ILE A 140 1.03 22.91 2.57
N LEU A 141 0.95 22.67 1.26
CA LEU A 141 1.77 23.39 0.28
C LEU A 141 1.43 24.89 0.24
N ASP A 142 0.14 25.25 0.33
CA ASP A 142 -0.31 26.63 0.46
C ASP A 142 0.20 27.26 1.76
N PHE A 143 0.15 26.52 2.86
CA PHE A 143 0.74 26.97 4.12
C PHE A 143 2.25 27.12 4.02
N HIS A 144 2.96 26.19 3.37
CA HIS A 144 4.41 26.19 3.21
C HIS A 144 4.90 27.47 2.49
N ASP A 145 4.14 27.93 1.49
CA ASP A 145 4.33 29.20 0.77
C ASP A 145 5.78 29.45 0.30
N ARG A 146 6.39 28.43 -0.32
CA ARG A 146 7.70 28.53 -0.96
C ARG A 146 7.58 28.53 -2.47
N LYS A 147 8.33 29.41 -3.12
CA LYS A 147 8.44 29.50 -4.59
C LYS A 147 9.49 28.52 -5.12
N GLU A 148 9.25 27.24 -4.92
CA GLU A 148 10.09 26.15 -5.44
C GLU A 148 9.21 25.03 -6.01
N ALA A 149 9.77 24.23 -6.92
CA ALA A 149 9.08 23.06 -7.44
C ALA A 149 9.29 21.86 -6.51
N LEU A 150 8.20 21.24 -6.08
CA LEU A 150 8.21 20.09 -5.18
C LEU A 150 7.46 18.90 -5.79
N VAL A 151 7.99 17.71 -5.57
CA VAL A 151 7.26 16.45 -5.73
C VAL A 151 7.00 15.89 -4.34
N ILE A 152 5.73 15.76 -3.97
CA ILE A 152 5.32 15.22 -2.67
C ILE A 152 4.93 13.76 -2.83
N ILE A 153 5.52 12.89 -2.01
CA ILE A 153 5.17 11.48 -1.91
C ILE A 153 4.38 11.27 -0.62
N ALA A 154 3.20 10.68 -0.74
CA ALA A 154 2.35 10.35 0.39
C ALA A 154 1.69 8.99 0.18
N ILE A 155 1.24 8.39 1.28
CA ILE A 155 0.41 7.19 1.26
C ILE A 155 -1.05 7.60 1.38
N ALA A 156 -1.86 7.15 0.42
CA ALA A 156 -3.30 7.27 0.47
C ALA A 156 -3.91 5.96 1.00
N PRO A 157 -4.78 5.99 2.01
CA PRO A 157 -5.55 4.84 2.44
C PRO A 157 -6.48 4.27 1.34
N PRO A 158 -6.92 2.99 1.48
CA PRO A 158 -6.51 2.02 2.49
C PRO A 158 -5.14 1.39 2.19
N TYR A 159 -4.41 1.02 3.26
CA TYR A 159 -3.14 0.29 3.17
C TYR A 159 -3.31 -1.14 3.67
N TYR A 160 -2.87 -2.10 2.87
CA TYR A 160 -2.87 -3.53 3.21
C TYR A 160 -1.42 -4.01 3.37
N PRO A 161 -1.00 -4.41 4.58
CA PRO A 161 0.29 -5.05 4.79
C PRO A 161 0.44 -6.32 3.96
N SER A 162 1.56 -6.49 3.26
CA SER A 162 1.90 -7.80 2.69
C SER A 162 2.29 -8.76 3.82
N VAL A 163 1.76 -9.98 3.76
CA VAL A 163 1.95 -11.02 4.77
C VAL A 163 2.08 -12.38 4.10
N ASN A 164 3.19 -13.07 4.33
CA ASN A 164 3.32 -14.50 4.09
C ASN A 164 3.51 -15.25 5.42
N CYS A 165 2.53 -16.07 5.79
CA CYS A 165 2.51 -16.74 7.09
C CYS A 165 3.58 -17.84 7.25
N ARG A 166 4.23 -18.32 6.18
CA ARG A 166 5.38 -19.25 6.30
C ARG A 166 6.58 -18.58 6.99
N ARG A 167 6.67 -17.25 6.92
CA ARG A 167 7.76 -16.44 7.49
C ARG A 167 7.39 -15.82 8.83
N LEU A 168 6.19 -16.09 9.33
CA LEU A 168 5.72 -15.46 10.54
C LEU A 168 6.51 -15.97 11.74
N ALA A 169 7.27 -15.07 12.36
CA ALA A 169 7.97 -15.38 13.59
C ALA A 169 6.96 -15.62 14.72
N GLU A 170 7.31 -16.50 15.65
CA GLU A 170 6.52 -16.76 16.87
C GLU A 170 5.07 -17.21 16.60
N SER A 171 4.81 -17.80 15.43
CA SER A 171 3.54 -18.44 15.13
C SER A 171 3.31 -19.65 16.04
N GLY A 172 2.09 -19.79 16.58
CA GLY A 172 1.67 -21.01 17.28
C GLY A 172 1.34 -22.18 16.35
N ILE A 173 1.34 -21.93 15.03
CA ILE A 173 0.99 -22.90 13.99
C ILE A 173 2.13 -23.02 12.98
N ASP A 174 2.46 -24.26 12.62
CA ASP A 174 3.35 -24.61 11.53
C ASP A 174 2.57 -24.64 10.20
N ILE A 175 2.76 -23.61 9.38
CA ILE A 175 2.07 -23.47 8.08
C ILE A 175 2.46 -24.58 7.10
N GLU A 176 3.70 -25.10 7.14
CA GLU A 176 4.10 -26.20 6.27
C GLU A 176 3.36 -27.48 6.60
N LYS A 177 3.18 -27.75 7.89
CA LYS A 177 2.40 -28.91 8.33
C LYS A 177 0.93 -28.75 7.99
N LEU A 178 0.35 -27.56 8.10
CA LEU A 178 -1.03 -27.30 7.65
C LEU A 178 -1.19 -27.56 6.15
N ILE A 179 -0.26 -27.07 5.33
CA ILE A 179 -0.26 -27.28 3.88
C ILE A 179 -0.06 -28.75 3.52
N SER A 180 0.80 -29.47 4.25
CA SER A 180 1.00 -30.91 4.07
C SER A 180 -0.24 -31.70 4.47
N LEU A 181 -0.85 -31.37 5.61
CA LEU A 181 -2.10 -31.99 6.09
C LEU A 181 -3.22 -31.84 5.05
N TYR A 182 -3.38 -30.65 4.47
CA TYR A 182 -4.39 -30.43 3.43
C TYR A 182 -4.06 -31.20 2.14
N ARG A 183 -2.79 -31.24 1.74
CA ARG A 183 -2.34 -31.98 0.56
C ARG A 183 -2.65 -33.46 0.68
N ASP A 184 -2.35 -34.06 1.82
CA ASP A 184 -2.59 -35.48 2.07
C ASP A 184 -4.10 -35.78 2.10
N TYR A 185 -4.88 -34.91 2.77
CA TYR A 185 -6.35 -34.99 2.77
C TYR A 185 -6.93 -34.98 1.34
N LEU A 186 -6.43 -34.10 0.46
CA LEU A 186 -6.89 -34.04 -0.94
C LEU A 186 -6.48 -35.27 -1.76
N ALA A 187 -5.28 -35.81 -1.52
CA ALA A 187 -4.83 -37.02 -2.19
C ALA A 187 -5.72 -38.23 -1.86
N ASP A 188 -6.12 -38.35 -0.59
CA ASP A 188 -6.93 -39.47 -0.10
C ASP A 188 -8.42 -39.34 -0.46
N THR A 189 -8.99 -38.13 -0.44
CA THR A 189 -10.44 -37.93 -0.54
C THR A 189 -10.91 -37.46 -1.92
N ALA A 190 -10.09 -36.71 -2.64
CA ALA A 190 -10.49 -36.04 -3.88
C ALA A 190 -9.66 -36.47 -5.10
N GLY A 191 -8.53 -37.15 -4.89
CA GLY A 191 -7.62 -37.56 -5.96
C GLY A 191 -7.04 -36.38 -6.74
N CYS A 192 -6.97 -35.19 -6.11
CA CYS A 192 -6.46 -33.97 -6.72
C CYS A 192 -5.14 -33.54 -6.08
N ARG A 193 -4.39 -32.70 -6.80
CA ARG A 193 -3.11 -32.16 -6.34
C ARG A 193 -3.31 -30.74 -5.83
N LEU A 194 -2.85 -30.47 -4.62
CA LEU A 194 -2.78 -29.12 -4.08
C LEU A 194 -1.79 -28.27 -4.87
N ASN A 195 -2.26 -27.13 -5.37
CA ASN A 195 -1.39 -26.02 -5.77
C ASN A 195 -1.44 -24.96 -4.67
N VAL A 196 -0.28 -24.43 -4.28
CA VAL A 196 -0.17 -23.38 -3.26
C VAL A 196 0.19 -22.10 -3.97
N GLU A 197 -0.65 -21.08 -3.78
CA GLU A 197 -0.31 -19.69 -4.07
C GLU A 197 0.16 -19.06 -2.75
N GLU A 198 1.33 -18.47 -2.78
CA GLU A 198 2.06 -17.93 -1.63
C GLU A 198 1.58 -16.53 -1.26
N PHE A 199 1.06 -15.79 -2.23
CA PHE A 199 0.43 -14.49 -2.06
C PHE A 199 -0.82 -14.38 -2.94
N PHE A 200 -1.88 -13.86 -2.33
CA PHE A 200 -3.06 -13.45 -3.08
C PHE A 200 -2.82 -12.05 -3.68
N MET A 201 -2.75 -11.91 -5.00
CA MET A 201 -2.54 -10.63 -5.70
C MET A 201 -3.76 -9.67 -5.66
N GLY A 202 -4.70 -9.91 -4.74
CA GLY A 202 -5.87 -9.08 -4.49
C GLY A 202 -5.83 -8.48 -3.08
N ILE A 203 -6.97 -7.95 -2.66
CA ILE A 203 -7.14 -7.41 -1.31
C ILE A 203 -7.62 -8.53 -0.40
N CYS A 204 -6.95 -8.73 0.74
CA CYS A 204 -7.33 -9.76 1.71
C CYS A 204 -7.20 -9.24 3.14
N ASP A 205 -8.22 -9.50 3.97
CA ASP A 205 -8.24 -9.05 5.38
C ASP A 205 -7.21 -9.76 6.27
N ILE A 206 -6.66 -10.90 5.81
CA ILE A 206 -5.52 -11.58 6.48
C ILE A 206 -4.31 -10.64 6.63
N SER A 207 -4.21 -9.62 5.77
CA SER A 207 -3.22 -8.53 5.87
C SER A 207 -3.26 -7.79 7.21
N TYR A 208 -4.35 -7.89 7.97
CA TYR A 208 -4.53 -7.24 9.27
C TYR A 208 -4.43 -8.21 10.45
N CYS A 209 -4.08 -9.48 10.23
CA CYS A 209 -3.99 -10.48 11.29
C CYS A 209 -2.59 -10.60 11.90
N SER A 210 -1.55 -10.28 11.14
CA SER A 210 -0.15 -10.37 11.56
C SER A 210 0.74 -9.43 10.75
N LEU A 211 1.98 -9.21 11.19
CA LEU A 211 2.98 -8.41 10.49
C LEU A 211 4.22 -9.27 10.25
N GLU A 212 4.61 -9.42 8.98
CA GLU A 212 5.80 -10.20 8.64
C GLU A 212 7.11 -9.42 8.88
N LYS A 213 7.06 -8.09 8.72
CA LYS A 213 8.22 -7.21 8.88
C LYS A 213 8.27 -6.58 10.28
N PRO A 214 9.40 -5.97 10.68
CA PRO A 214 9.48 -5.27 11.96
C PRO A 214 8.43 -4.16 12.08
N LEU A 215 7.82 -4.01 13.26
CA LEU A 215 6.79 -3.00 13.54
C LEU A 215 7.19 -1.58 13.09
N ALA A 216 8.45 -1.20 13.33
CA ALA A 216 8.97 0.13 12.98
C ALA A 216 8.85 0.48 11.48
N ASP A 217 8.92 -0.52 10.59
CA ASP A 217 8.80 -0.29 9.14
C ASP A 217 7.36 0.10 8.76
N TYR A 218 6.36 -0.37 9.50
CA TYR A 218 4.95 -0.02 9.31
C TYR A 218 4.59 1.29 10.01
N GLU A 219 5.14 1.56 11.19
CA GLU A 219 4.89 2.82 11.91
C GLU A 219 5.38 4.03 11.10
N GLN A 220 6.54 3.92 10.45
CA GLN A 220 7.07 4.98 9.57
C GLN A 220 6.12 5.28 8.39
N LEU A 221 5.35 4.30 7.92
CA LEU A 221 4.36 4.50 6.86
C LEU A 221 3.24 5.45 7.31
N LEU A 222 2.78 5.32 8.55
CA LEU A 222 1.70 6.17 9.10
C LEU A 222 2.10 7.64 9.10
N GLU A 223 3.38 7.93 9.26
CA GLU A 223 3.91 9.31 9.25
C GLU A 223 3.80 9.94 7.85
N SER A 224 3.77 9.12 6.80
CA SER A 224 3.63 9.54 5.40
C SER A 224 2.19 9.54 4.90
N MET A 225 1.20 9.20 5.74
CA MET A 225 -0.21 9.29 5.39
C MET A 225 -0.71 10.74 5.47
N ALA A 226 -1.25 11.28 4.37
CA ALA A 226 -1.84 12.62 4.36
C ALA A 226 -3.33 12.63 4.72
N VAL A 227 -3.83 11.52 5.26
CA VAL A 227 -5.17 11.41 5.86
C VAL A 227 -5.02 11.38 7.38
N PRO A 228 -5.79 12.21 8.12
CA PRO A 228 -5.77 12.21 9.57
C PRO A 228 -6.13 10.85 10.19
N ARG A 229 -5.52 10.53 11.35
CA ARG A 229 -5.72 9.24 12.05
C ARG A 229 -7.18 8.98 12.48
N ASN A 230 -7.95 10.03 12.73
CA ASN A 230 -9.36 9.91 13.08
C ASN A 230 -10.26 9.54 11.89
N LEU A 231 -9.79 9.73 10.65
CA LEU A 231 -10.47 9.26 9.44
C LEU A 231 -10.05 7.83 9.08
N TYR A 232 -8.75 7.55 9.15
CA TYR A 232 -8.20 6.24 8.85
C TYR A 232 -7.09 5.90 9.83
N SER A 233 -7.21 4.76 10.50
CA SER A 233 -6.18 4.27 11.42
C SER A 233 -5.99 2.76 11.26
N ILE A 234 -4.74 2.33 11.41
CA ILE A 234 -4.36 0.94 11.58
C ILE A 234 -3.54 0.86 12.86
N ASP A 235 -3.92 -0.05 13.76
CA ASP A 235 -3.21 -0.29 15.02
C ASP A 235 -2.16 -1.39 14.82
N PHE A 236 -1.05 -1.04 14.16
CA PHE A 236 0.05 -1.98 13.91
C PHE A 236 0.60 -2.62 15.20
N PRO A 237 0.74 -1.92 16.34
CA PRO A 237 1.12 -2.55 17.60
C PRO A 237 0.16 -3.66 18.03
N LYS A 238 -1.17 -3.46 17.91
CA LYS A 238 -2.13 -4.53 18.20
C LYS A 238 -2.05 -5.68 17.21
N ILE A 239 -1.88 -5.41 15.91
CA ILE A 239 -1.73 -6.47 14.90
C ILE A 239 -0.48 -7.32 15.20
N ALA A 240 0.64 -6.66 15.51
CA ALA A 240 1.88 -7.33 15.92
C ALA A 240 1.72 -8.15 17.20
N ALA A 241 0.93 -7.67 18.17
CA ALA A 241 0.71 -8.37 19.43
C ALA A 241 -0.25 -9.57 19.30
N ILE A 242 -1.25 -9.48 18.41
CA ILE A 242 -2.20 -10.57 18.14
C ILE A 242 -1.52 -11.68 17.32
N ASN A 243 -0.73 -11.31 16.31
CA ASN A 243 0.12 -12.18 15.50
C ASN A 243 -0.57 -13.49 15.03
N VAL A 244 -1.79 -13.38 14.51
CA VAL A 244 -2.58 -14.55 14.10
C VAL A 244 -2.14 -15.00 12.71
N PRO A 245 -1.59 -16.22 12.55
CA PRO A 245 -1.32 -16.79 11.24
C PRO A 245 -2.64 -17.11 10.54
N GLY A 246 -2.67 -16.90 9.22
CA GLY A 246 -3.84 -17.17 8.39
C GLY A 246 -3.46 -17.78 7.05
N ILE A 247 -4.40 -18.53 6.48
CA ILE A 247 -4.35 -18.97 5.08
C ILE A 247 -5.64 -18.55 4.40
N ASN A 248 -5.55 -18.12 3.14
CA ASN A 248 -6.74 -17.89 2.33
C ASN A 248 -7.18 -19.23 1.71
N LEU A 249 -8.18 -19.87 2.29
CA LEU A 249 -8.69 -21.16 1.85
C LEU A 249 -10.17 -21.05 1.50
N GLY A 250 -10.51 -21.41 0.27
CA GLY A 250 -11.88 -21.39 -0.25
C GLY A 250 -12.04 -22.33 -1.44
N PRO A 251 -13.27 -22.47 -1.96
CA PRO A 251 -13.51 -23.29 -3.14
C PRO A 251 -12.82 -22.69 -4.36
N TRP A 252 -12.46 -23.53 -5.33
CA TRP A 252 -11.97 -23.03 -6.60
C TRP A 252 -13.03 -22.15 -7.26
N GLY A 253 -12.70 -20.88 -7.48
CA GLY A 253 -13.60 -19.86 -8.02
C GLY A 253 -13.06 -19.23 -9.29
N LYS A 254 -13.96 -18.64 -10.08
CA LYS A 254 -13.60 -17.86 -11.26
C LYS A 254 -14.51 -16.63 -11.39
N ASP A 255 -13.93 -15.57 -11.95
CA ASP A 255 -14.60 -14.30 -12.24
C ASP A 255 -15.10 -13.56 -10.98
N LEU A 256 -14.30 -13.57 -9.90
CA LEU A 256 -14.56 -12.81 -8.67
C LEU A 256 -14.87 -11.33 -8.98
N HIS A 257 -15.95 -10.79 -8.40
CA HIS A 257 -16.45 -9.43 -8.63
C HIS A 257 -16.89 -9.14 -10.07
N GLN A 258 -17.23 -10.18 -10.84
CA GLN A 258 -17.75 -10.04 -12.20
C GLN A 258 -19.12 -10.72 -12.34
N LEU A 259 -19.85 -10.39 -13.40
CA LEU A 259 -21.19 -10.92 -13.66
C LEU A 259 -21.24 -12.46 -13.73
N THR A 260 -20.13 -13.10 -14.13
CA THR A 260 -20.00 -14.55 -14.30
C THR A 260 -19.36 -15.26 -13.10
N GLU A 261 -19.31 -14.60 -11.94
CA GLU A 261 -18.76 -15.15 -10.71
C GLU A 261 -19.37 -16.52 -10.39
N ARG A 262 -18.50 -17.51 -10.16
CA ARG A 262 -18.90 -18.90 -9.87
C ARG A 262 -17.82 -19.61 -9.09
N VAL A 263 -18.24 -20.63 -8.34
CA VAL A 263 -17.37 -21.52 -7.56
C VAL A 263 -17.62 -22.98 -7.94
N PHE A 264 -16.63 -23.82 -7.72
CA PHE A 264 -16.77 -25.26 -7.89
C PHE A 264 -17.60 -25.85 -6.74
N GLU A 265 -18.79 -26.33 -7.08
CA GLU A 265 -19.81 -26.80 -6.12
C GLU A 265 -19.27 -27.85 -5.15
N LYS A 266 -18.50 -28.84 -5.65
CA LYS A 266 -17.92 -29.89 -4.81
C LYS A 266 -16.97 -29.33 -3.76
N ASP A 267 -16.15 -28.34 -4.10
CA ASP A 267 -15.27 -27.74 -3.10
C ASP A 267 -16.04 -26.98 -2.04
N MET A 268 -17.08 -26.25 -2.47
CA MET A 268 -17.89 -25.42 -1.60
C MET A 268 -18.74 -26.25 -0.63
N LEU A 269 -19.33 -27.36 -1.09
CA LEU A 269 -20.26 -28.18 -0.30
C LEU A 269 -19.60 -29.37 0.40
N GLU A 270 -18.51 -29.91 -0.15
CA GLU A 270 -17.92 -31.16 0.35
C GLU A 270 -16.44 -30.98 0.74
N THR A 271 -15.56 -30.64 -0.20
CA THR A 271 -14.10 -30.70 0.01
C THR A 271 -13.65 -29.78 1.16
N ILE A 272 -14.02 -28.49 1.11
CA ILE A 272 -13.57 -27.49 2.08
C ILE A 272 -14.25 -27.68 3.44
N PRO A 273 -15.59 -27.81 3.56
CA PRO A 273 -16.23 -28.03 4.86
C PRO A 273 -15.72 -29.29 5.57
N ASN A 274 -15.55 -30.40 4.85
CA ASN A 274 -15.05 -31.64 5.45
C ASN A 274 -13.57 -31.52 5.85
N PHE A 275 -12.74 -30.80 5.07
CA PHE A 275 -11.37 -30.53 5.49
C PHE A 275 -11.31 -29.65 6.74
N LEU A 276 -12.16 -28.64 6.88
CA LEU A 276 -12.18 -27.80 8.08
C LEU A 276 -12.52 -28.62 9.33
N LEU A 277 -13.46 -29.57 9.23
CA LEU A 277 -13.76 -30.52 10.31
C LEU A 277 -12.56 -31.42 10.61
N TYR A 278 -11.96 -32.01 9.57
CA TYR A 278 -10.77 -32.84 9.70
C TYR A 278 -9.60 -32.07 10.34
N LEU A 279 -9.41 -30.81 9.99
CA LEU A 279 -8.41 -29.92 10.56
C LEU A 279 -8.65 -29.68 12.05
N LEU A 280 -9.90 -29.50 12.49
CA LEU A 280 -10.23 -29.35 13.92
C LEU A 280 -9.87 -30.61 14.71
N GLU A 281 -10.14 -31.79 14.16
CA GLU A 281 -9.80 -33.08 14.79
C GLU A 281 -8.28 -33.33 14.82
N ASN A 282 -7.54 -32.77 13.88
CA ASN A 282 -6.10 -32.96 13.71
C ASN A 282 -5.25 -31.73 14.03
N ILE A 283 -5.81 -30.72 14.71
CA ILE A 283 -5.14 -29.43 14.95
C ILE A 283 -3.81 -29.59 15.71
N ALA A 284 -3.69 -30.62 16.55
CA ALA A 284 -2.47 -30.93 17.27
C ALA A 284 -1.28 -31.25 16.34
N ALA A 285 -1.54 -31.78 15.13
CA ALA A 285 -0.50 -32.13 14.18
C ALA A 285 0.26 -30.90 13.63
N ILE A 286 -0.40 -29.73 13.63
CA ILE A 286 0.14 -28.50 13.05
C ILE A 286 0.58 -27.48 14.10
N ARG A 287 0.30 -27.71 15.39
CA ARG A 287 0.75 -26.82 16.45
C ARG A 287 2.27 -26.90 16.62
N LEU A 288 2.89 -25.74 16.79
CA LEU A 288 4.26 -25.67 17.28
C LEU A 288 4.22 -25.85 18.79
N ALA A 289 5.16 -26.61 19.35
CA ALA A 289 5.23 -26.82 20.79
C ALA A 289 5.40 -25.46 21.49
N GLU A 290 4.63 -25.21 22.55
CA GLU A 290 4.79 -24.02 23.39
C GLU A 290 6.24 -23.97 23.89
N ARG A 291 6.93 -22.85 23.63
CA ARG A 291 8.27 -22.58 24.15
C ARG A 291 8.19 -21.97 25.54
#